data_AF-A0A2E7B3S1-F1
#
_entry.id   AF-A0A2E7B3S1-F1
#
_cell.length_a   1.000
_cell.length_b   1.000
_cell.length_c   1.000
_cell.angle_alpha   90.00
_cell.angle_beta   90.00
_cell.angle_gamma   90.00
#
_symmetry.space_group_name_H-M   'P 1'
#
loop_
_entity.id
_entity.type
_entity.pdbx_description
1 polymer ?
#
loop_
_entity_poly.entity_id
_entity_poly.type
_entity_poly.pdbx_seq_one_letter_code
_entity_poly.pdbx_strand_id
1 'polypeptide(L)'
;MRSLSRQHSFWLAGGLAFYLVFLVRGERHLFQWFGPHEYWATHWARDYSGGFARRGLLGEIISFVGADNTSYALITFASWIVALGLAAVAIDAMWRLTRKMGQWDAILLSMAVFVSPATFGILLETLGDPLQLILLIYILTARFVLPGRNLLIIAPVFALLGLFMSLTHEASVFFVLPALGIQALVLRRDLVSWTAFGACLTTSAIVVAILMLTNMAEAPASNPVLHLGGAGFAYEGKFDSFDNLLGEELTRMFGSGFYGLYETAARVGGAMMVPVFLGLMFIASRYGANIPPTPIQARAAISFALVMLAVFPLMLIAHDWARFFAYILLVYLATMADTTPDDDESKPMPGSAGFVAGGILLAGLTTTDKLDQYRMDGLWWQPRLMLTCLVVFALTALFVMLSRNDRACRPMSERED
;
A
#
# COMPACT_ATOMS: atom_id res chain seq x y z
N MET A 1 7.76 -33.81 20.12
CA MET A 1 7.14 -32.56 19.63
C MET A 1 7.55 -32.36 18.18
N ARG A 2 6.62 -32.29 17.22
CA ARG A 2 6.95 -31.99 15.82
C ARG A 2 7.34 -30.51 15.72
N SER A 3 8.51 -30.20 15.17
CA SER A 3 8.91 -28.81 14.93
C SER A 3 7.96 -28.14 13.94
N LEU A 4 7.48 -26.93 14.27
CA LEU A 4 6.71 -26.08 13.36
C LEU A 4 7.49 -25.91 12.04
N SER A 5 6.80 -26.03 10.90
CA SER A 5 7.47 -25.78 9.61
C SER A 5 7.81 -24.29 9.49
N ARG A 6 8.88 -23.98 8.74
CA ARG A 6 9.35 -22.61 8.54
C ARG A 6 8.24 -21.66 8.03
N GLN A 7 7.37 -22.16 7.16
CA GLN A 7 6.22 -21.40 6.65
C GLN A 7 5.23 -21.07 7.77
N HIS A 8 4.90 -22.03 8.65
CA HIS A 8 3.99 -21.76 9.77
C HIS A 8 4.58 -20.71 10.71
N SER A 9 5.87 -20.82 11.05
CA SER A 9 6.55 -19.81 11.90
C SER A 9 6.52 -18.42 11.27
N PHE A 10 6.66 -18.33 9.95
CA PHE A 10 6.60 -17.06 9.23
C PHE A 10 5.18 -16.46 9.25
N TRP A 11 4.16 -17.26 8.97
CA TRP A 11 2.76 -16.83 9.03
C TRP A 11 2.34 -16.40 10.44
N LEU A 12 2.81 -17.11 11.47
CA LEU A 12 2.59 -16.73 12.86
C LEU A 12 3.24 -15.37 13.18
N ALA A 13 4.45 -15.11 12.68
CA ALA A 13 5.10 -13.81 12.85
C ALA A 13 4.33 -12.68 12.14
N GLY A 14 3.85 -12.92 10.92
CA GLY A 14 3.00 -11.97 10.20
C GLY A 14 1.68 -11.67 10.92
N GLY A 15 1.00 -12.72 11.41
CA GLY A 15 -0.21 -12.57 12.22
C GLY A 15 0.04 -11.84 13.55
N LEU A 16 1.18 -12.12 14.20
CA LEU A 16 1.61 -11.40 15.40
C LEU A 16 1.86 -9.91 15.10
N ALA A 17 2.53 -9.59 13.99
CA ALA A 17 2.74 -8.19 13.59
C ALA A 17 1.41 -7.47 13.38
N PHE A 18 0.47 -8.08 12.67
CA PHE A 18 -0.87 -7.50 12.46
C PHE A 18 -1.61 -7.27 13.79
N TYR A 19 -1.58 -8.26 14.68
CA TYR A 19 -2.18 -8.16 16.00
C TYR A 19 -1.54 -7.06 16.86
N LEU A 20 -0.22 -6.95 16.86
CA LEU A 20 0.50 -5.90 17.59
C LEU A 20 0.12 -4.51 17.08
N VAL A 21 0.07 -4.31 15.76
CA VAL A 21 -0.36 -3.04 15.19
C VAL A 21 -1.83 -2.76 15.56
N PHE A 22 -2.71 -3.77 15.49
CA PHE A 22 -4.10 -3.62 15.92
C PHE A 22 -4.23 -3.23 17.40
N LEU A 23 -3.41 -3.77 18.30
CA LEU A 23 -3.45 -3.37 19.72
C LEU A 23 -3.03 -1.90 19.92
N VAL A 24 -2.10 -1.41 19.12
CA VAL A 24 -1.58 -0.03 19.23
C VAL A 24 -2.45 0.99 18.49
N ARG A 25 -3.08 0.57 17.38
CA ARG A 25 -3.75 1.45 16.40
C ARG A 25 -5.24 1.21 16.25
N GLY A 26 -5.75 0.10 16.79
CA GLY A 26 -7.16 -0.21 16.74
C GLY A 26 -7.92 0.82 17.53
N GLU A 27 -8.53 1.78 16.84
CA GLU A 27 -9.43 2.73 17.44
C GLU A 27 -10.88 2.31 17.19
N ARG A 28 -11.73 2.59 18.18
CA ARG A 28 -13.17 2.49 18.00
C ARG A 28 -13.62 3.76 17.31
N HIS A 29 -14.28 3.60 16.16
CA HIS A 29 -14.81 4.72 15.39
C HIS A 29 -16.30 4.86 15.67
N LEU A 30 -17.12 4.87 14.62
CA LEU A 30 -18.55 5.10 14.72
C LEU A 30 -19.23 4.04 15.57
N PHE A 31 -20.19 4.47 16.39
CA PHE A 31 -20.94 3.62 17.33
C PHE A 31 -20.07 2.83 18.33
N GLN A 32 -18.84 3.27 18.60
CA GLN A 32 -17.87 2.58 19.46
C GLN A 32 -17.45 1.18 18.95
N TRP A 33 -17.65 0.89 17.66
CA TRP A 33 -17.18 -0.34 17.04
C TRP A 33 -15.78 -0.15 16.46
N PHE A 34 -14.99 -1.24 16.43
CA PHE A 34 -13.77 -1.29 15.63
C PHE A 34 -14.18 -1.47 14.17
N GLY A 35 -14.45 -0.36 13.50
CA GLY A 35 -14.98 -0.33 12.15
C GLY A 35 -14.43 0.85 11.35
N PRO A 36 -14.83 0.99 10.09
CA PRO A 36 -14.33 2.06 9.24
C PRO A 36 -14.71 3.44 9.78
N HIS A 37 -13.85 4.43 9.54
CA HIS A 37 -14.20 5.83 9.76
C HIS A 37 -15.49 6.19 8.99
N GLU A 38 -16.31 7.05 9.56
CA GLU A 38 -17.58 7.51 9.00
C GLU A 38 -17.49 8.00 7.54
N TYR A 39 -16.38 8.67 7.20
CA TYR A 39 -16.06 9.06 5.82
C TYR A 39 -16.00 7.86 4.87
N TRP A 40 -15.27 6.80 5.24
CA TRP A 40 -15.12 5.60 4.42
C TRP A 40 -16.42 4.81 4.36
N ALA A 41 -17.09 4.65 5.49
CA ALA A 41 -18.37 3.95 5.54
C ALA A 41 -19.43 4.59 4.63
N THR A 42 -19.44 5.93 4.56
CA THR A 42 -20.35 6.66 3.67
C THR A 42 -20.07 6.37 2.19
N HIS A 43 -18.81 6.14 1.77
CA HIS A 43 -18.49 5.71 0.40
C HIS A 43 -19.02 4.32 0.07
N TRP A 44 -19.06 3.41 1.04
CA TRP A 44 -19.66 2.08 0.85
C TRP A 44 -21.18 2.11 0.74
N ALA A 45 -21.82 3.04 1.48
CA ALA A 45 -23.27 3.12 1.53
C ALA A 45 -23.92 3.79 0.32
N ARG A 46 -23.15 4.50 -0.51
CA ARG A 46 -23.69 5.18 -1.69
C ARG A 46 -24.04 4.21 -2.81
N ASP A 47 -25.20 4.42 -3.42
CA ASP A 47 -25.70 3.71 -4.61
C ASP A 47 -26.10 4.69 -5.74
N TYR A 48 -26.73 4.18 -6.80
CA TYR A 48 -27.18 5.00 -7.93
C TYR A 48 -28.68 5.35 -7.88
N SER A 49 -29.33 5.25 -6.72
CA SER A 49 -30.78 5.54 -6.57
C SER A 49 -31.15 6.99 -6.92
N GLY A 50 -30.23 7.94 -6.65
CA GLY A 50 -30.34 9.35 -7.05
C GLY A 50 -29.87 9.66 -8.48
N GLY A 51 -29.54 8.64 -9.27
CA GLY A 51 -28.94 8.77 -10.60
C GLY A 51 -27.42 8.63 -10.60
N PHE A 52 -26.81 8.72 -11.80
CA PHE A 52 -25.37 8.57 -12.00
C PHE A 52 -24.60 9.87 -11.71
N ALA A 53 -24.80 10.44 -10.51
CA ALA A 53 -24.17 11.70 -10.09
C ALA A 53 -22.79 11.49 -9.45
N ARG A 54 -22.61 10.38 -8.72
CA ARG A 54 -21.35 10.00 -8.07
C ARG A 54 -21.11 8.50 -8.17
N ARG A 55 -19.89 8.08 -7.84
CA ARG A 55 -19.52 6.68 -7.69
C ARG A 55 -20.29 6.05 -6.54
N GLY A 56 -21.05 5.00 -6.85
CA GLY A 56 -21.90 4.29 -5.91
C GLY A 56 -21.92 2.78 -6.16
N LEU A 57 -20.92 2.25 -6.88
CA LEU A 57 -20.95 0.82 -7.26
C LEU A 57 -20.97 -0.11 -6.04
N LEU A 58 -20.30 0.25 -4.94
CA LEU A 58 -20.29 -0.61 -3.74
C LEU A 58 -21.68 -0.72 -3.11
N GLY A 59 -22.36 0.40 -2.89
CA GLY A 59 -23.72 0.38 -2.36
C GLY A 59 -24.70 -0.25 -3.35
N GLU A 60 -24.52 -0.02 -4.65
CA GLU A 60 -25.34 -0.67 -5.68
C GLU A 60 -25.21 -2.20 -5.63
N ILE A 61 -23.99 -2.72 -5.47
CA ILE A 61 -23.76 -4.18 -5.33
C ILE A 61 -24.42 -4.72 -4.05
N ILE A 62 -24.34 -3.98 -2.94
CA ILE A 62 -24.96 -4.39 -1.67
C ILE A 62 -26.49 -4.40 -1.81
N SER A 63 -27.07 -3.35 -2.38
CA SER A 63 -28.50 -3.25 -2.65
C SER A 63 -28.97 -4.33 -3.64
N PHE A 64 -28.17 -4.65 -4.66
CA PHE A 64 -28.48 -5.69 -5.65
C PHE A 64 -28.65 -7.08 -5.04
N VAL A 65 -27.89 -7.42 -3.99
CA VAL A 65 -28.05 -8.69 -3.26
C VAL A 65 -29.16 -8.65 -2.21
N GLY A 66 -29.95 -7.57 -2.17
CA GLY A 66 -31.07 -7.38 -1.25
C GLY A 66 -30.65 -7.02 0.18
N ALA A 67 -29.39 -6.60 0.38
CA ALA A 67 -28.90 -6.16 1.67
C ALA A 67 -29.02 -4.63 1.83
N ASP A 68 -29.10 -4.18 3.07
CA ASP A 68 -29.12 -2.76 3.40
C ASP A 68 -27.71 -2.16 3.24
N ASN A 69 -27.52 -1.36 2.19
CA ASN A 69 -26.27 -0.66 1.89
C ASN A 69 -25.91 0.39 2.95
N THR A 70 -26.87 0.83 3.78
CA THR A 70 -26.61 1.77 4.88
C THR A 70 -26.23 1.10 6.20
N SER A 71 -26.26 -0.24 6.27
CA SER A 71 -25.92 -1.00 7.46
C SER A 71 -24.43 -0.90 7.80
N TYR A 72 -24.10 -0.16 8.86
CA TYR A 72 -22.73 0.02 9.32
C TYR A 72 -22.09 -1.29 9.77
N ALA A 73 -22.87 -2.23 10.33
CA ALA A 73 -22.37 -3.55 10.70
C ALA A 73 -21.91 -4.36 9.48
N LEU A 74 -22.70 -4.33 8.39
CA LEU A 74 -22.36 -5.01 7.14
C LEU A 74 -21.09 -4.42 6.52
N ILE A 75 -21.03 -3.09 6.43
CA ILE A 75 -19.86 -2.37 5.92
C ILE A 75 -18.62 -2.67 6.76
N THR A 76 -18.75 -2.70 8.09
CA THR A 76 -17.66 -3.04 9.00
C THR A 76 -17.14 -4.45 8.74
N PHE A 77 -18.03 -5.44 8.63
CA PHE A 77 -17.64 -6.82 8.35
C PHE A 77 -16.93 -6.96 7.00
N ALA A 78 -17.48 -6.33 5.95
CA ALA A 78 -16.86 -6.32 4.62
C ALA A 78 -15.49 -5.65 4.63
N SER A 79 -15.34 -4.52 5.33
CA SER A 79 -14.07 -3.79 5.48
C SER A 79 -13.00 -4.64 6.16
N TRP A 80 -13.36 -5.38 7.22
CA TRP A 80 -12.43 -6.30 7.89
C TRP A 80 -12.02 -7.47 7.00
N ILE A 81 -12.94 -8.05 6.23
CA ILE A 81 -12.60 -9.11 5.25
C ILE A 81 -11.55 -8.59 4.26
N VAL A 82 -11.74 -7.38 3.74
CA VAL A 82 -10.80 -6.75 2.81
C VAL A 82 -9.44 -6.52 3.46
N ALA A 83 -9.41 -5.91 4.65
CA ALA A 83 -8.17 -5.63 5.37
C ALA A 83 -7.40 -6.92 5.72
N LEU A 84 -8.08 -7.95 6.22
CA LEU A 84 -7.47 -9.25 6.51
C LEU A 84 -6.99 -9.95 5.23
N GLY A 85 -7.74 -9.83 4.13
CA GLY A 85 -7.33 -10.33 2.82
C GLY A 85 -6.04 -9.68 2.33
N LEU A 86 -5.93 -8.36 2.43
CA LEU A 86 -4.70 -7.63 2.10
C LEU A 86 -3.54 -8.01 3.00
N ALA A 87 -3.78 -8.15 4.32
CA ALA A 87 -2.75 -8.60 5.25
C ALA A 87 -2.23 -9.99 4.89
N ALA A 88 -3.14 -10.93 4.57
CA ALA A 88 -2.76 -12.28 4.13
C ALA A 88 -1.97 -12.27 2.82
N VAL A 89 -2.38 -11.45 1.84
CA VAL A 89 -1.65 -11.29 0.58
C VAL A 89 -0.26 -10.70 0.80
N ALA A 90 -0.13 -9.72 1.70
CA ALA A 90 1.15 -9.11 2.04
C ALA A 90 2.09 -10.09 2.76
N ILE A 91 1.57 -10.87 3.72
CA ILE A 91 2.30 -11.96 4.39
C ILE A 91 2.79 -12.99 3.37
N ASP A 92 1.90 -13.45 2.50
CA ASP A 92 2.24 -14.42 1.48
C ASP A 92 3.27 -13.88 0.45
N ALA A 93 3.14 -12.62 0.03
CA ALA A 93 4.11 -11.97 -0.85
C ALA A 93 5.50 -11.92 -0.19
N MET A 94 5.58 -11.47 1.06
CA MET A 94 6.83 -11.42 1.80
C MET A 94 7.41 -12.82 2.04
N TRP A 95 6.58 -13.82 2.32
CA TRP A 95 7.04 -15.21 2.43
C TRP A 95 7.72 -15.66 1.14
N ARG A 96 7.05 -15.49 -0.01
CA ARG A 96 7.59 -15.90 -1.31
C ARG A 96 8.87 -15.17 -1.67
N LEU A 97 8.96 -13.89 -1.32
CA LEU A 97 10.16 -13.09 -1.54
C LEU A 97 11.32 -13.46 -0.62
N THR A 98 11.05 -13.85 0.63
CA THR A 98 12.09 -14.06 1.66
C THR A 98 12.36 -15.53 1.99
N ARG A 99 11.60 -16.49 1.44
CA ARG A 99 11.72 -17.93 1.75
C ARG A 99 13.10 -18.54 1.53
N LYS A 100 13.96 -17.90 0.72
CA LYS A 100 15.34 -18.36 0.49
C LYS A 100 16.37 -17.76 1.45
N MET A 101 16.03 -16.64 2.12
CA MET A 101 16.90 -16.00 3.11
C MET A 101 17.08 -16.90 4.36
N GLY A 102 17.97 -16.53 5.29
CA GLY A 102 17.96 -17.12 6.62
C GLY A 102 16.59 -16.93 7.29
N GLN A 103 16.11 -17.92 8.07
CA GLN A 103 14.79 -17.83 8.70
C GLN A 103 14.63 -16.58 9.57
N TRP A 104 15.66 -16.24 10.35
CA TRP A 104 15.64 -15.06 11.21
C TRP A 104 15.72 -13.76 10.42
N ASP A 105 16.54 -13.68 9.37
CA ASP A 105 16.60 -12.51 8.50
C ASP A 105 15.26 -12.25 7.81
N ALA A 106 14.61 -13.32 7.33
CA ALA A 106 13.29 -13.24 6.71
C ALA A 106 12.24 -12.72 7.71
N ILE A 107 12.19 -13.29 8.92
CA ILE A 107 11.25 -12.86 9.96
C ILE A 107 11.52 -11.41 10.36
N LEU A 108 12.77 -11.03 10.60
CA LEU A 108 13.16 -9.68 10.99
C LEU A 108 12.78 -8.65 9.92
N LEU A 109 13.09 -8.93 8.65
CA LEU A 109 12.71 -8.06 7.53
C LEU A 109 11.20 -7.93 7.42
N SER A 110 10.46 -9.03 7.54
CA SER A 110 9.01 -9.02 7.49
C SER A 110 8.38 -8.28 8.66
N MET A 111 8.89 -8.43 9.88
CA MET A 111 8.45 -7.67 11.03
C MET A 111 8.69 -6.17 10.83
N ALA A 112 9.86 -5.78 10.31
CA ALA A 112 10.16 -4.37 10.01
C ALA A 112 9.19 -3.78 8.98
N VAL A 113 8.85 -4.55 7.95
CA VAL A 113 7.88 -4.13 6.94
C VAL A 113 6.48 -4.06 7.53
N PHE A 114 6.01 -5.10 8.21
CA PHE A 114 4.62 -5.25 8.68
C PHE A 114 4.25 -4.38 9.88
N VAL A 115 5.18 -4.15 10.81
CA VAL A 115 4.92 -3.27 11.97
C VAL A 115 4.98 -1.80 11.57
N SER A 116 5.49 -1.48 10.38
CA SER A 116 5.61 -0.10 9.93
C SER A 116 4.26 0.59 9.70
N PRO A 117 4.19 1.93 9.91
CA PRO A 117 3.03 2.73 9.53
C PRO A 117 2.66 2.55 8.05
N ALA A 118 3.65 2.34 7.18
CA ALA A 118 3.47 2.23 5.74
C ALA A 118 2.90 0.88 5.26
N THR A 119 2.52 -0.04 6.16
CA THR A 119 1.85 -1.29 5.77
C THR A 119 0.62 -1.59 6.64
N PHE A 120 0.74 -2.35 7.73
CA PHE A 120 -0.41 -2.70 8.56
C PHE A 120 -0.94 -1.51 9.34
N GLY A 121 -0.07 -0.54 9.67
CA GLY A 121 -0.50 0.72 10.30
C GLY A 121 -1.54 1.43 9.44
N ILE A 122 -1.19 1.76 8.21
CA ILE A 122 -2.13 2.41 7.30
C ILE A 122 -3.33 1.52 6.97
N LEU A 123 -3.14 0.20 6.88
CA LEU A 123 -4.21 -0.74 6.52
C LEU A 123 -5.34 -0.70 7.55
N LEU A 124 -4.97 -0.62 8.84
CA LEU A 124 -5.90 -0.50 9.94
C LEU A 124 -6.45 0.92 10.09
N GLU A 125 -5.62 1.94 9.90
CA GLU A 125 -6.02 3.35 10.02
C GLU A 125 -7.03 3.77 8.92
N THR A 126 -6.88 3.20 7.73
CA THR A 126 -7.75 3.45 6.57
C THR A 126 -8.76 2.32 6.37
N LEU A 127 -9.10 1.60 7.43
CA LEU A 127 -10.06 0.50 7.38
C LEU A 127 -11.36 0.95 6.66
N GLY A 128 -11.76 0.17 5.66
CA GLY A 128 -12.92 0.45 4.82
C GLY A 128 -12.69 1.48 3.72
N ASP A 129 -11.47 1.95 3.49
CA ASP A 129 -11.14 2.69 2.27
C ASP A 129 -11.44 1.81 1.04
N PRO A 130 -12.32 2.23 0.11
CA PRO A 130 -12.62 1.48 -1.11
C PRO A 130 -11.38 1.10 -1.94
N LEU A 131 -10.28 1.87 -1.84
CA LEU A 131 -9.03 1.55 -2.51
C LEU A 131 -8.41 0.24 -2.02
N GLN A 132 -8.62 -0.15 -0.76
CA GLN A 132 -8.17 -1.43 -0.23
C GLN A 132 -8.84 -2.62 -0.95
N LEU A 133 -10.14 -2.52 -1.22
CA LEU A 133 -10.89 -3.55 -1.94
C LEU A 133 -10.39 -3.66 -3.38
N ILE A 134 -10.23 -2.53 -4.06
CA ILE A 134 -9.69 -2.50 -5.43
C ILE A 134 -8.28 -3.09 -5.47
N LEU A 135 -7.42 -2.72 -4.52
CA LEU A 135 -6.06 -3.24 -4.40
C LEU A 135 -6.06 -4.76 -4.22
N LEU A 136 -6.92 -5.28 -3.33
CA LEU A 136 -7.03 -6.71 -3.08
C LEU A 136 -7.47 -7.46 -4.35
N ILE A 137 -8.55 -7.00 -4.99
CA ILE A 137 -9.06 -7.60 -6.22
C ILE A 137 -7.99 -7.56 -7.31
N TYR A 138 -7.30 -6.42 -7.48
CA TYR A 138 -6.21 -6.29 -8.43
C TYR A 138 -5.10 -7.30 -8.19
N ILE A 139 -4.58 -7.41 -6.96
CA ILE A 139 -3.48 -8.33 -6.66
C ILE A 139 -3.91 -9.78 -6.90
N LEU A 140 -5.09 -10.18 -6.44
CA LEU A 140 -5.61 -11.53 -6.66
C LEU A 140 -5.80 -11.82 -8.16
N THR A 141 -6.37 -10.87 -8.91
CA THR A 141 -6.58 -10.99 -10.35
C THR A 141 -5.24 -11.12 -11.10
N ALA A 142 -4.28 -10.24 -10.81
CA ALA A 142 -2.95 -10.29 -11.38
C ALA A 142 -2.23 -11.60 -11.08
N ARG A 143 -2.36 -12.10 -9.85
CA ARG A 143 -1.75 -13.34 -9.40
C ARG A 143 -2.33 -14.57 -10.07
N PHE A 144 -3.65 -14.68 -10.17
CA PHE A 144 -4.30 -15.91 -10.62
C PHE A 144 -4.64 -15.93 -12.11
N VAL A 145 -4.87 -14.78 -12.75
CA VAL A 145 -5.32 -14.71 -14.14
C VAL A 145 -4.15 -14.53 -15.11
N LEU A 146 -3.19 -13.66 -14.80
CA LEU A 146 -2.08 -13.39 -15.73
C LEU A 146 -1.21 -14.64 -16.02
N PRO A 147 -0.95 -15.56 -15.07
CA PRO A 147 -0.19 -16.78 -15.39
C PRO A 147 -0.90 -17.72 -16.37
N GLY A 148 -2.22 -17.65 -16.48
CA GLY A 148 -3.01 -18.56 -17.33
C GLY A 148 -2.82 -18.37 -18.83
N ARG A 149 -2.22 -17.24 -19.27
CA ARG A 149 -1.90 -16.89 -20.66
C ARG A 149 -3.06 -16.90 -21.67
N ASN A 150 -4.29 -17.17 -21.24
CA ASN A 150 -5.46 -17.19 -22.10
C ASN A 150 -6.01 -15.77 -22.33
N LEU A 151 -5.68 -15.18 -23.48
CA LEU A 151 -6.07 -13.80 -23.82
C LEU A 151 -7.60 -13.58 -23.81
N LEU A 152 -8.38 -14.63 -24.13
CA LEU A 152 -9.84 -14.58 -24.11
C LEU A 152 -10.41 -14.44 -22.69
N ILE A 153 -9.64 -14.80 -21.67
CA ILE A 153 -10.01 -14.61 -20.25
C ILE A 153 -9.39 -13.31 -19.73
N ILE A 154 -8.11 -13.07 -20.05
CA ILE A 154 -7.37 -11.90 -19.55
C ILE A 154 -8.04 -10.59 -19.98
N ALA A 155 -8.37 -10.43 -21.27
CA ALA A 155 -8.97 -9.20 -21.76
C ALA A 155 -10.28 -8.82 -21.05
N PRO A 156 -11.31 -9.70 -20.98
CA PRO A 156 -12.56 -9.35 -20.31
C PRO A 156 -12.40 -9.18 -18.80
N VAL A 157 -11.57 -9.99 -18.13
CA VAL A 157 -11.37 -9.84 -16.67
C VAL A 157 -10.72 -8.50 -16.33
N PHE A 158 -9.69 -8.08 -17.07
CA PHE A 158 -9.04 -6.79 -16.82
C PHE A 158 -9.86 -5.60 -17.32
N ALA A 159 -10.71 -5.79 -18.34
CA ALA A 159 -11.73 -4.81 -18.72
C ALA A 159 -12.77 -4.61 -17.60
N LEU A 160 -13.25 -5.71 -16.98
CA LEU A 160 -14.15 -5.65 -15.84
C LEU A 160 -13.49 -5.02 -14.61
N LEU A 161 -12.20 -5.28 -14.38
CA LEU A 161 -11.44 -4.62 -13.32
C LEU A 161 -11.37 -3.10 -13.56
N GLY A 162 -11.11 -2.66 -14.79
CA GLY A 162 -11.09 -1.24 -15.15
C GLY A 162 -12.43 -0.55 -14.91
N LEU A 163 -13.53 -1.20 -15.29
CA LEU A 163 -14.89 -0.75 -14.99
C LEU A 163 -15.14 -0.66 -13.48
N PHE A 164 -14.89 -1.76 -12.76
CA PHE A 164 -15.10 -1.88 -11.33
C PHE A 164 -14.37 -0.78 -10.56
N MET A 165 -13.07 -0.58 -10.85
CA MET A 165 -12.26 0.38 -10.12
C MET A 165 -12.71 1.82 -10.40
N SER A 166 -13.02 2.15 -11.65
CA SER A 166 -13.42 3.50 -12.06
C SER A 166 -14.80 3.90 -11.51
N LEU A 167 -15.71 2.94 -11.37
CA LEU A 167 -17.03 3.13 -10.77
C LEU A 167 -17.01 3.10 -9.24
N THR A 168 -15.96 2.55 -8.63
CA THR A 168 -15.78 2.51 -7.18
C THR A 168 -15.05 3.74 -6.68
N HIS A 169 -13.88 4.07 -7.24
CA HIS A 169 -13.05 5.20 -6.77
C HIS A 169 -12.02 5.67 -7.83
N GLU A 170 -12.04 6.93 -8.30
CA GLU A 170 -11.12 7.39 -9.38
C GLU A 170 -9.64 7.24 -9.06
N ALA A 171 -9.26 7.50 -7.81
CA ALA A 171 -7.86 7.45 -7.42
C ALA A 171 -7.22 6.08 -7.70
N SER A 172 -8.03 5.01 -7.87
CA SER A 172 -7.53 3.69 -8.22
C SER A 172 -6.80 3.62 -9.55
N VAL A 173 -7.22 4.43 -10.52
CA VAL A 173 -6.61 4.48 -11.85
C VAL A 173 -5.11 4.80 -11.74
N PHE A 174 -4.74 5.64 -10.77
CA PHE A 174 -3.39 6.12 -10.57
C PHE A 174 -2.46 5.15 -9.81
N PHE A 175 -2.95 4.02 -9.31
CA PHE A 175 -2.06 2.96 -8.81
C PHE A 175 -2.23 1.64 -9.55
N VAL A 176 -3.43 1.26 -9.97
CA VAL A 176 -3.66 0.00 -10.70
C VAL A 176 -3.07 0.06 -12.11
N LEU A 177 -3.31 1.14 -12.87
CA LEU A 177 -2.79 1.24 -14.23
C LEU A 177 -1.26 1.32 -14.27
N PRO A 178 -0.59 2.13 -13.42
CA PRO A 178 0.87 2.10 -13.38
C PRO A 178 1.44 0.76 -12.96
N ALA A 179 0.82 0.07 -12.01
CA ALA A 179 1.26 -1.26 -11.59
C ALA A 179 1.19 -2.27 -12.75
N LEU A 180 0.06 -2.28 -13.49
CA LEU A 180 -0.09 -3.10 -14.70
C LEU A 180 0.89 -2.70 -15.80
N GLY A 181 1.08 -1.39 -16.00
CA GLY A 181 2.03 -0.85 -16.97
C GLY A 181 3.46 -1.29 -16.65
N ILE A 182 3.87 -1.26 -15.39
CA ILE A 182 5.21 -1.69 -14.95
C ILE A 182 5.37 -3.20 -15.07
N GLN A 183 4.32 -3.98 -14.79
CA GLN A 183 4.33 -5.41 -15.07
C GLN A 183 4.54 -5.69 -16.56
N ALA A 184 3.83 -4.97 -17.43
CA ALA A 184 3.93 -5.12 -18.88
C ALA A 184 5.28 -4.62 -19.44
N LEU A 185 5.77 -3.46 -19.00
CA LEU A 185 6.97 -2.81 -19.53
C LEU A 185 8.27 -3.36 -18.99
N VAL A 186 8.33 -3.65 -17.69
CA VAL A 186 9.60 -3.87 -16.99
C VAL A 186 9.75 -5.31 -16.53
N LEU A 187 8.71 -5.87 -15.90
CA LEU A 187 8.84 -7.14 -15.18
C LEU A 187 8.61 -8.37 -16.08
N ARG A 188 7.44 -8.47 -16.71
CA ARG A 188 7.00 -9.64 -17.49
C ARG A 188 7.30 -9.50 -18.99
N ARG A 189 7.10 -8.32 -19.57
CA ARG A 189 7.41 -8.02 -20.99
C ARG A 189 6.74 -8.97 -21.98
N ASP A 190 5.55 -9.44 -21.66
CA ASP A 190 4.78 -10.37 -22.48
C ASP A 190 3.47 -9.77 -23.00
N LEU A 191 2.93 -10.37 -24.06
CA LEU A 191 1.67 -9.93 -24.70
C LEU A 191 0.49 -9.95 -23.71
N VAL A 192 0.48 -10.93 -22.81
CA VAL A 192 -0.56 -11.12 -21.79
C VAL A 192 -0.66 -9.91 -20.87
N SER A 193 0.47 -9.43 -20.35
CA SER A 193 0.52 -8.27 -19.45
C SER A 193 0.15 -6.98 -20.21
N TRP A 194 0.55 -6.87 -21.48
CA TRP A 194 0.13 -5.77 -22.34
C TRP A 194 -1.38 -5.78 -22.63
N THR A 195 -1.97 -6.95 -22.88
CA THR A 195 -3.42 -7.09 -23.05
C THR A 195 -4.17 -6.71 -21.78
N ALA A 196 -3.70 -7.15 -20.61
CA ALA A 196 -4.29 -6.78 -19.32
C ALA A 196 -4.23 -5.26 -19.09
N PHE A 197 -3.06 -4.65 -19.30
CA PHE A 197 -2.87 -3.20 -19.20
C PHE A 197 -3.78 -2.44 -20.16
N GLY A 198 -3.78 -2.81 -21.45
CA GLY A 198 -4.59 -2.18 -22.48
C GLY A 198 -6.09 -2.28 -22.20
N ALA A 199 -6.58 -3.46 -21.86
CA ALA A 199 -8.00 -3.67 -21.55
C ALA A 199 -8.46 -2.85 -20.34
N CYS A 200 -7.66 -2.82 -19.27
CA CYS A 200 -7.94 -2.03 -18.07
C CYS A 200 -7.89 -0.52 -18.36
N LEU A 201 -6.88 -0.06 -19.11
CA LEU A 201 -6.73 1.35 -19.50
C LEU A 201 -7.90 1.82 -20.36
N THR A 202 -8.25 1.09 -21.43
CA THR A 202 -9.32 1.47 -22.35
C THR A 202 -10.66 1.58 -21.63
N THR A 203 -11.02 0.58 -20.83
CA THR A 203 -12.29 0.61 -20.08
C THR A 203 -12.32 1.72 -19.03
N SER A 204 -11.23 1.93 -18.29
CA SER A 204 -11.14 3.01 -17.32
C SER A 204 -11.26 4.37 -17.97
N ALA A 205 -10.57 4.59 -19.10
CA ALA A 205 -10.65 5.83 -19.86
C ALA A 205 -12.07 6.12 -20.37
N ILE A 206 -12.77 5.10 -20.88
CA ILE A 206 -14.17 5.23 -21.33
C ILE A 206 -15.07 5.60 -20.14
N VAL A 207 -14.96 4.90 -19.02
CA VAL A 207 -15.80 5.15 -17.84
C VAL A 207 -15.53 6.52 -17.25
N VAL A 208 -14.26 6.92 -17.13
CA VAL A 208 -13.87 8.26 -16.67
C VAL A 208 -14.42 9.33 -17.62
N ALA A 209 -14.33 9.13 -18.94
CA ALA A 209 -14.92 10.07 -19.91
C ALA A 209 -16.44 10.18 -19.75
N ILE A 210 -17.15 9.06 -19.55
CA ILE A 210 -18.59 9.07 -19.27
C ILE A 210 -18.89 9.83 -17.98
N LEU A 211 -18.14 9.56 -16.91
CA LEU A 211 -18.30 10.26 -15.62
C LEU A 211 -18.08 11.76 -15.77
N MET A 212 -17.07 12.20 -16.54
CA MET A 212 -16.84 13.62 -16.82
C MET A 212 -17.99 14.27 -17.59
N LEU A 213 -18.60 13.55 -18.53
CA LEU A 213 -19.72 14.03 -19.34
C LEU A 213 -21.08 14.03 -18.60
N THR A 214 -21.21 13.21 -17.56
CA THR A 214 -22.48 12.98 -16.83
C THR A 214 -22.48 13.56 -15.43
N ASN A 215 -21.38 14.19 -15.00
CA ASN A 215 -21.23 14.75 -13.67
C ASN A 215 -22.32 15.80 -13.37
N MET A 216 -23.19 15.51 -12.41
CA MET A 216 -24.21 16.44 -11.91
C MET A 216 -23.84 16.93 -10.52
N ALA A 217 -23.99 18.24 -10.27
CA ALA A 217 -23.76 18.82 -8.95
C ALA A 217 -24.81 18.30 -7.95
N GLU A 218 -24.37 17.52 -6.97
CA GLU A 218 -25.23 16.95 -5.94
C GLU A 218 -25.41 17.94 -4.77
N ALA A 219 -26.61 17.98 -4.19
CA ALA A 219 -26.88 18.83 -3.04
C ALA A 219 -26.14 18.29 -1.78
N PRO A 220 -25.56 19.16 -0.93
CA PRO A 220 -24.81 18.73 0.26
C PRO A 220 -25.58 17.84 1.26
N ALA A 221 -26.91 17.78 1.17
CA ALA A 221 -27.79 17.01 2.05
C ALA A 221 -28.03 15.56 1.58
N SER A 222 -27.29 15.05 0.59
CA SER A 222 -27.53 13.75 -0.03
C SER A 222 -26.73 12.58 0.56
N ASN A 223 -25.92 12.80 1.60
CA ASN A 223 -25.14 11.73 2.20
C ASN A 223 -26.07 10.67 2.82
N PRO A 224 -25.85 9.36 2.54
CA PRO A 224 -26.65 8.30 3.14
C PRO A 224 -26.52 8.32 4.66
N VAL A 225 -27.63 8.06 5.35
CA VAL A 225 -27.64 7.91 6.81
C VAL A 225 -27.19 6.49 7.13
N LEU A 226 -26.07 6.34 7.82
CA LEU A 226 -25.54 5.05 8.28
C LEU A 226 -26.32 4.56 9.49
N HIS A 227 -26.69 3.28 9.50
CA HIS A 227 -27.50 2.69 10.55
C HIS A 227 -26.76 1.57 11.30
N LEU A 228 -26.93 1.53 12.62
CA LEU A 228 -26.56 0.40 13.47
C LEU A 228 -27.68 0.12 14.48
N GLY A 229 -28.51 -0.89 14.17
CA GLY A 229 -29.72 -1.15 14.94
C GLY A 229 -30.69 0.04 14.86
N GLY A 230 -31.09 0.60 16.01
CA GLY A 230 -31.94 1.79 16.07
C GLY A 230 -31.19 3.13 15.97
N ALA A 231 -29.86 3.13 15.95
CA ALA A 231 -29.06 4.35 15.85
C ALA A 231 -28.80 4.72 14.38
N GLY A 232 -28.84 6.02 14.09
CA GLY A 232 -28.50 6.58 12.78
C GLY A 232 -27.42 7.65 12.89
N PHE A 233 -26.58 7.75 11.87
CA PHE A 233 -25.55 8.79 11.75
C PHE A 233 -25.51 9.33 10.32
N ALA A 234 -25.60 10.64 10.16
CA ALA A 234 -25.45 11.30 8.87
C ALA A 234 -24.09 12.01 8.84
N TYR A 235 -23.24 11.66 7.88
CA TYR A 235 -21.95 12.32 7.74
C TYR A 235 -22.14 13.77 7.26
N GLU A 236 -21.72 14.75 8.06
CA GLU A 236 -21.89 16.17 7.79
C GLU A 236 -20.83 16.76 6.84
N GLY A 237 -19.75 16.02 6.59
CA GLY A 237 -18.66 16.46 5.72
C GLY A 237 -19.10 16.56 4.25
N LYS A 238 -18.59 17.59 3.57
CA LYS A 238 -18.70 17.69 2.11
C LYS A 238 -17.70 16.72 1.48
N PHE A 239 -18.14 16.03 0.44
CA PHE A 239 -17.21 15.37 -0.48
C PHE A 239 -16.80 16.43 -1.49
N ASP A 240 -15.59 16.95 -1.34
CA ASP A 240 -15.04 17.92 -2.27
C ASP A 240 -14.82 17.28 -3.64
N SER A 241 -15.15 18.01 -4.70
CA SER A 241 -14.84 17.59 -6.05
C SER A 241 -13.33 17.56 -6.26
N PHE A 242 -12.87 16.76 -7.22
CA PHE A 242 -11.47 16.75 -7.65
C PHE A 242 -10.96 18.17 -7.95
N ASP A 243 -11.77 19.00 -8.62
CA ASP A 243 -11.41 20.37 -8.98
C ASP A 243 -11.26 21.28 -7.75
N ASN A 244 -12.11 21.10 -6.73
CA ASN A 244 -11.99 21.84 -5.49
C ASN A 244 -10.72 21.43 -4.73
N LEU A 245 -10.47 20.13 -4.62
CA LEU A 245 -9.27 19.60 -3.97
C LEU A 245 -7.99 20.05 -4.69
N LEU A 246 -7.97 19.99 -6.02
CA LEU A 246 -6.87 20.48 -6.83
C LEU A 246 -6.71 22.01 -6.67
N GLY A 247 -7.80 22.76 -6.67
CA GLY A 247 -7.76 24.22 -6.46
C GLY A 247 -7.21 24.60 -5.09
N GLU A 248 -7.64 23.91 -4.03
CA GLU A 248 -7.12 24.08 -2.67
C GLU A 248 -5.64 23.74 -2.59
N GLU A 249 -5.22 22.62 -3.19
CA GLU A 249 -3.82 22.20 -3.21
C GLU A 249 -2.93 23.15 -4.01
N LEU A 250 -3.36 23.58 -5.20
CA LEU A 250 -2.64 24.58 -5.99
C LEU A 250 -2.50 25.90 -5.23
N THR A 251 -3.55 26.31 -4.52
CA THR A 251 -3.50 27.51 -3.67
C THR A 251 -2.55 27.32 -2.49
N ARG A 252 -2.52 26.15 -1.87
CA ARG A 252 -1.58 25.83 -0.78
C ARG A 252 -0.13 25.82 -1.28
N MET A 253 0.13 25.16 -2.41
CA MET A 253 1.46 24.98 -2.99
C MET A 253 2.04 26.27 -3.55
N PHE A 254 1.24 27.05 -4.27
CA PHE A 254 1.71 28.21 -5.03
C PHE A 254 1.22 29.56 -4.48
N GLY A 255 0.10 29.59 -3.76
CA GLY A 255 -0.50 30.82 -3.25
C GLY A 255 0.28 31.48 -2.10
N SER A 256 1.11 30.73 -1.39
CA SER A 256 2.01 31.22 -0.34
C SER A 256 3.48 31.39 -0.80
N GLY A 257 3.74 31.31 -2.11
CA GLY A 257 5.07 31.46 -2.69
C GLY A 257 6.05 30.37 -2.25
N PHE A 258 7.30 30.73 -1.94
CA PHE A 258 8.35 29.78 -1.56
C PHE A 258 8.02 28.97 -0.29
N TYR A 259 7.21 29.51 0.61
CA TYR A 259 6.82 28.82 1.85
C TYR A 259 5.96 27.59 1.55
N GLY A 260 4.94 27.73 0.70
CA GLY A 260 4.06 26.62 0.29
C GLY A 260 4.80 25.52 -0.47
N LEU A 261 5.78 25.90 -1.30
CA LEU A 261 6.67 24.96 -1.98
C LEU A 261 7.54 24.19 -0.99
N TYR A 262 8.16 24.88 -0.03
CA TYR A 262 8.97 24.26 1.02
C TYR A 262 8.14 23.30 1.88
N GLU A 263 6.97 23.74 2.35
CA GLU A 263 6.08 22.92 3.17
C GLU A 263 5.61 21.68 2.41
N THR A 264 5.27 21.83 1.13
CA THR A 264 4.90 20.71 0.26
C THR A 264 6.06 19.75 0.08
N ALA A 265 7.27 20.24 -0.21
CA ALA A 265 8.45 19.38 -0.33
C ALA A 265 8.76 18.64 0.98
N ALA A 266 8.63 19.31 2.13
CA ALA A 266 8.84 18.72 3.44
C ALA A 266 7.84 17.61 3.75
N ARG A 267 6.55 17.84 3.47
CA ARG A 267 5.46 16.86 3.63
C ARG A 267 5.60 15.68 2.67
N VAL A 268 5.94 15.92 1.39
CA VAL A 268 6.15 14.86 0.37
C VAL A 268 7.34 14.01 0.78
N GLY A 269 8.43 14.68 1.17
CA GLY A 269 9.61 14.07 1.77
C GLY A 269 9.24 13.17 2.93
N GLY A 270 8.57 13.70 3.94
CA GLY A 270 8.15 12.94 5.12
C GLY A 270 7.31 11.70 4.77
N ALA A 271 6.32 11.86 3.90
CA ALA A 271 5.43 10.77 3.50
C ALA A 271 6.13 9.67 2.69
N MET A 272 7.11 10.02 1.84
CA MET A 272 7.82 9.03 1.02
C MET A 272 8.94 8.30 1.77
N MET A 273 9.51 8.90 2.82
CA MET A 273 10.73 8.39 3.46
C MET A 273 10.60 6.94 3.94
N VAL A 274 9.52 6.60 4.65
CA VAL A 274 9.32 5.24 5.19
C VAL A 274 9.11 4.22 4.05
N PRO A 275 8.16 4.41 3.11
CA PRO A 275 8.01 3.54 1.94
C PRO A 275 9.29 3.37 1.10
N VAL A 276 10.01 4.47 0.83
CA VAL A 276 11.29 4.45 0.10
C VAL A 276 12.32 3.63 0.85
N PHE A 277 12.49 3.89 2.15
CA PHE A 277 13.43 3.16 2.99
C PHE A 277 13.10 1.66 3.02
N LEU A 278 11.83 1.28 3.23
CA LEU A 278 11.41 -0.11 3.27
C LEU A 278 11.61 -0.82 1.91
N GLY A 279 11.28 -0.14 0.80
CA GLY A 279 11.50 -0.67 -0.54
C GLY A 279 12.99 -0.89 -0.85
N LEU A 280 13.84 0.08 -0.52
CA LEU A 280 15.30 -0.04 -0.68
C LEU A 280 15.90 -1.09 0.25
N MET A 281 15.46 -1.15 1.51
CA MET A 281 15.89 -2.17 2.48
C MET A 281 15.53 -3.56 1.96
N PHE A 282 14.33 -3.73 1.41
CA PHE A 282 13.91 -4.97 0.78
C PHE A 282 14.80 -5.33 -0.41
N ILE A 283 15.00 -4.40 -1.37
CA ILE A 283 15.83 -4.63 -2.55
C ILE A 283 17.25 -5.04 -2.15
N ALA A 284 17.86 -4.30 -1.22
CA ALA A 284 19.20 -4.57 -0.74
C ALA A 284 19.28 -5.93 -0.03
N SER A 285 18.30 -6.25 0.81
CA SER A 285 18.29 -7.52 1.56
C SER A 285 18.05 -8.73 0.67
N ARG A 286 17.22 -8.59 -0.38
CA ARG A 286 16.86 -9.71 -1.26
C ARG A 286 17.85 -9.94 -2.39
N TYR A 287 18.31 -8.86 -3.01
CA TYR A 287 19.13 -8.91 -4.22
C TYR A 287 20.59 -8.55 -3.96
N GLY A 288 20.93 -7.98 -2.79
CA GLY A 288 22.26 -7.49 -2.44
C GLY A 288 22.51 -6.04 -2.87
N ALA A 289 23.69 -5.51 -2.55
CA ALA A 289 24.13 -4.16 -2.89
C ALA A 289 25.42 -4.21 -3.74
N ASN A 290 25.33 -4.78 -4.94
CA ASN A 290 26.50 -4.91 -5.84
C ASN A 290 26.74 -3.59 -6.59
N ILE A 291 28.02 -3.28 -6.81
CA ILE A 291 28.45 -2.15 -7.64
C ILE A 291 29.42 -2.70 -8.69
N PRO A 292 29.09 -2.68 -9.99
CA PRO A 292 27.84 -2.19 -10.58
C PRO A 292 26.61 -3.07 -10.25
N PRO A 293 25.37 -2.53 -10.31
CA PRO A 293 24.17 -3.29 -10.03
C PRO A 293 23.94 -4.38 -11.09
N THR A 294 23.53 -5.55 -10.63
CA THR A 294 23.13 -6.66 -11.52
C THR A 294 21.84 -6.31 -12.30
N PRO A 295 21.57 -6.94 -13.45
CA PRO A 295 20.34 -6.69 -14.20
C PRO A 295 19.04 -6.90 -13.40
N ILE A 296 19.03 -7.86 -12.46
CA ILE A 296 17.89 -8.14 -11.59
C ILE A 296 17.71 -7.02 -10.55
N GLN A 297 18.79 -6.59 -9.90
CA GLN A 297 18.77 -5.43 -8.98
C GLN A 297 18.30 -4.17 -9.69
N ALA A 298 18.84 -3.89 -10.89
CA ALA A 298 18.44 -2.74 -11.69
C ALA A 298 16.96 -2.81 -12.05
N ARG A 299 16.44 -3.98 -12.45
CA ARG A 299 15.02 -4.16 -12.74
C ARG A 299 14.14 -3.91 -11.51
N ALA A 300 14.50 -4.48 -10.36
CA ALA A 300 13.76 -4.29 -9.12
C ALA A 300 13.74 -2.81 -8.66
N ALA A 301 14.87 -2.11 -8.78
CA ALA A 301 15.01 -0.70 -8.45
C ALA A 301 14.24 0.21 -9.43
N ILE A 302 14.33 -0.05 -10.73
CA ILE A 302 13.58 0.69 -11.76
C ILE A 302 12.09 0.49 -11.56
N SER A 303 11.63 -0.75 -11.34
CA SER A 303 10.23 -1.02 -11.03
C SER A 303 9.77 -0.25 -9.80
N PHE A 304 10.53 -0.27 -8.71
CA PHE A 304 10.21 0.50 -7.51
C PHE A 304 10.09 2.01 -7.78
N ALA A 305 11.10 2.59 -8.45
CA ALA A 305 11.12 4.00 -8.78
C ALA A 305 9.93 4.41 -9.67
N LEU A 306 9.59 3.59 -10.66
CA LEU A 306 8.47 3.87 -11.56
C LEU A 306 7.13 3.82 -10.83
N VAL A 307 6.89 2.87 -9.91
CA VAL A 307 5.63 2.85 -9.16
C VAL A 307 5.53 4.09 -8.27
N MET A 308 6.63 4.50 -7.61
CA MET A 308 6.66 5.68 -6.75
C MET A 308 6.40 6.98 -7.53
N LEU A 309 6.96 7.10 -8.74
CA LEU A 309 6.70 8.25 -9.62
C LEU A 309 5.27 8.30 -10.12
N ALA A 310 4.64 7.14 -10.34
CA ALA A 310 3.32 7.08 -10.95
C ALA A 310 2.18 7.60 -10.06
N VAL A 311 2.39 7.66 -8.74
CA VAL A 311 1.44 8.23 -7.79
C VAL A 311 1.63 9.73 -7.57
N PHE A 312 2.71 10.32 -8.11
CA PHE A 312 2.95 11.76 -7.99
C PHE A 312 1.74 12.64 -8.38
N PRO A 313 0.94 12.31 -9.43
CA PRO A 313 -0.29 13.06 -9.71
C PRO A 313 -1.33 13.03 -8.59
N LEU A 314 -1.47 11.92 -7.85
CA LEU A 314 -2.36 11.86 -6.67
C LEU A 314 -1.87 12.74 -5.52
N MET A 315 -0.57 13.00 -5.46
CA MET A 315 0.03 13.88 -4.45
C MET A 315 -0.32 15.35 -4.69
N LEU A 316 -0.75 15.71 -5.90
CA LEU A 316 -1.15 17.08 -6.24
C LEU A 316 -2.59 17.41 -5.84
N ILE A 317 -3.38 16.43 -5.40
CA ILE A 317 -4.84 16.56 -5.28
C ILE A 317 -5.42 16.08 -3.95
N ALA A 318 -4.62 15.48 -3.06
CA ALA A 318 -5.14 14.91 -1.84
C ALA A 318 -4.10 15.04 -0.73
N HIS A 319 -4.53 15.39 0.48
CA HIS A 319 -3.64 15.58 1.63
C HIS A 319 -3.05 14.26 2.19
N ASP A 320 -3.36 13.12 1.59
CA ASP A 320 -3.21 11.79 2.20
C ASP A 320 -2.08 10.98 1.55
N TRP A 321 -0.90 11.60 1.48
CA TRP A 321 0.25 11.11 0.71
C TRP A 321 0.85 9.82 1.25
N ALA A 322 0.86 9.67 2.58
CA ALA A 322 1.39 8.47 3.24
C ALA A 322 0.59 7.23 2.84
N ARG A 323 -0.75 7.36 2.74
CA ARG A 323 -1.65 6.29 2.32
C ARG A 323 -1.33 5.78 0.93
N PHE A 324 -1.14 6.67 -0.05
CA PHE A 324 -0.86 6.25 -1.42
C PHE A 324 0.50 5.57 -1.56
N PHE A 325 1.55 6.09 -0.90
CA PHE A 325 2.85 5.41 -0.94
C PHE A 325 2.84 4.05 -0.24
N ALA A 326 2.04 3.90 0.81
CA ALA A 326 1.88 2.62 1.47
C ALA A 326 1.19 1.57 0.58
N TYR A 327 0.11 1.97 -0.13
CA TYR A 327 -0.52 1.10 -1.12
C TYR A 327 0.43 0.73 -2.27
N ILE A 328 1.24 1.68 -2.75
CA ILE A 328 2.30 1.39 -3.72
C ILE A 328 3.28 0.35 -3.20
N LEU A 329 3.72 0.49 -1.94
CA LEU A 329 4.67 -0.47 -1.36
C LEU A 329 4.07 -1.87 -1.37
N LEU A 330 2.81 -2.03 -0.99
CA LEU A 330 2.09 -3.32 -1.05
C LEU A 330 1.98 -3.84 -2.49
N VAL A 331 1.59 -2.99 -3.44
CA VAL A 331 1.54 -3.32 -4.87
C VAL A 331 2.90 -3.81 -5.37
N TYR A 332 3.96 -3.08 -5.03
CA TYR A 332 5.33 -3.38 -5.43
C TYR A 332 5.76 -4.74 -4.88
N LEU A 333 5.58 -4.97 -3.58
CA LEU A 333 5.95 -6.24 -2.93
C LEU A 333 5.17 -7.42 -3.55
N ALA A 334 3.85 -7.29 -3.71
CA ALA A 334 3.03 -8.35 -4.33
C ALA A 334 3.46 -8.63 -5.77
N THR A 335 3.65 -7.58 -6.57
CA THR A 335 4.06 -7.69 -7.97
C THR A 335 5.46 -8.31 -8.11
N MET A 336 6.41 -7.95 -7.25
CA MET A 336 7.74 -8.55 -7.23
C MET A 336 7.65 -10.03 -6.81
N ALA A 337 6.80 -10.37 -5.84
CA ALA A 337 6.58 -11.75 -5.40
C ALA A 337 6.04 -12.65 -6.53
N ASP A 338 5.18 -12.11 -7.39
CA ASP A 338 4.58 -12.85 -8.50
C ASP A 338 5.47 -12.93 -9.75
N THR A 339 6.55 -12.16 -9.81
CA THR A 339 7.45 -12.07 -10.98
C THR A 339 8.87 -12.55 -10.71
N THR A 340 9.25 -12.73 -9.45
CA THR A 340 10.57 -13.27 -9.08
C THR A 340 10.60 -14.79 -9.30
N PRO A 341 11.57 -15.33 -10.07
CA PRO A 341 11.68 -16.76 -10.33
C PRO A 341 11.90 -17.58 -9.05
N ASP A 342 11.36 -18.80 -9.04
CA ASP A 342 11.51 -19.75 -7.93
C ASP A 342 12.97 -20.23 -7.75
N ASP A 343 13.84 -20.09 -8.77
CA ASP A 343 15.20 -20.63 -8.80
C ASP A 343 16.29 -19.63 -8.38
N ASP A 344 15.97 -18.35 -8.16
CA ASP A 344 16.97 -17.33 -7.78
C ASP A 344 17.57 -17.58 -6.38
N GLU A 345 18.86 -17.91 -6.27
CA GLU A 345 19.55 -18.00 -4.97
C GLU A 345 19.53 -16.64 -4.24
N SER A 346 19.19 -16.64 -2.94
CA SER A 346 19.33 -15.44 -2.13
C SER A 346 20.74 -15.34 -1.59
N LYS A 347 21.40 -14.21 -1.84
CA LYS A 347 22.70 -13.92 -1.22
C LYS A 347 22.47 -13.35 0.18
N PRO A 348 23.00 -13.96 1.25
CA PRO A 348 22.88 -13.41 2.59
C PRO A 348 23.59 -12.06 2.64
N MET A 349 22.89 -11.03 3.11
CA MET A 349 23.48 -9.71 3.34
C MET A 349 24.00 -9.66 4.79
N PRO A 350 25.32 -9.50 5.04
CA PRO A 350 25.81 -9.20 6.38
C PRO A 350 25.28 -7.83 6.82
N GLY A 351 24.60 -7.76 7.98
CA GLY A 351 24.08 -6.51 8.57
C GLY A 351 22.57 -6.28 8.45
N SER A 352 21.79 -7.27 7.97
CA SER A 352 20.31 -7.25 7.90
C SER A 352 19.65 -6.75 9.19
N ALA A 353 20.15 -7.19 10.36
CA ALA A 353 19.60 -6.83 11.66
C ALA A 353 19.72 -5.33 11.99
N GLY A 354 20.80 -4.66 11.56
CA GLY A 354 20.97 -3.21 11.79
C GLY A 354 20.06 -2.36 10.90
N PHE A 355 19.90 -2.77 9.64
CA PHE A 355 18.92 -2.17 8.73
C PHE A 355 17.48 -2.37 9.21
N VAL A 356 17.16 -3.57 9.70
CA VAL A 356 15.84 -3.89 10.29
C VAL A 356 15.60 -3.08 11.57
N ALA A 357 16.57 -3.00 12.47
CA ALA A 357 16.47 -2.17 13.66
C ALA A 357 16.27 -0.69 13.31
N GLY A 358 16.96 -0.20 12.27
CA GLY A 358 16.75 1.14 11.71
C GLY A 358 15.36 1.34 11.14
N GLY A 359 14.82 0.37 10.41
CA GLY A 359 13.44 0.42 9.90
C GLY A 359 12.38 0.43 11.00
N ILE A 360 12.58 -0.36 12.05
CA ILE A 360 11.67 -0.41 13.22
C ILE A 360 11.74 0.90 14.02
N LEU A 361 12.94 1.45 14.23
CA LEU A 361 13.11 2.77 14.86
C LEU A 361 12.48 3.89 14.03
N LEU A 362 12.69 3.87 12.70
CA LEU A 362 12.08 4.82 11.77
C LEU A 362 10.54 4.73 11.81
N ALA A 363 10.01 3.51 11.79
CA ALA A 363 8.58 3.23 11.89
C ALA A 363 8.00 3.78 13.21
N GLY A 364 8.61 3.48 14.35
CA GLY A 364 8.14 3.97 15.66
C GLY A 364 8.33 5.47 15.90
N LEU A 365 9.20 6.14 15.13
CA LEU A 365 9.37 7.60 15.19
C LEU A 365 8.48 8.35 14.18
N THR A 366 7.90 7.64 13.20
CA THR A 366 6.99 8.20 12.18
C THR A 366 5.53 7.81 12.42
N THR A 367 5.25 6.96 13.41
CA THR A 367 3.90 6.72 13.94
C THR A 367 3.35 8.00 14.55
N THR A 368 2.56 8.76 13.80
CA THR A 368 1.74 9.89 14.29
C THR A 368 0.43 9.38 14.87
N ASP A 369 -0.18 10.14 15.79
CA ASP A 369 -1.27 9.66 16.65
C ASP A 369 -2.70 9.74 16.06
N LYS A 370 -2.90 10.23 14.83
CA LYS A 370 -4.21 10.19 14.13
C LYS A 370 -4.09 10.76 12.72
N LEU A 371 -4.76 10.16 11.75
CA LEU A 371 -5.00 10.72 10.41
C LEU A 371 -5.63 12.14 10.49
N ASP A 372 -6.45 12.38 11.51
CA ASP A 372 -7.05 13.69 11.80
C ASP A 372 -6.00 14.77 12.17
N GLN A 373 -4.89 14.37 12.81
CA GLN A 373 -3.76 15.23 13.20
C GLN A 373 -2.61 15.23 12.18
N TYR A 374 -2.62 14.32 11.21
CA TYR A 374 -1.63 14.24 10.13
C TYR A 374 -1.61 15.50 9.24
N ARG A 375 -2.64 16.35 9.35
CA ARG A 375 -2.64 17.69 8.76
C ARG A 375 -1.55 18.62 9.34
N MET A 376 -1.00 18.37 10.54
CA MET A 376 -0.08 19.31 11.22
C MET A 376 1.11 18.72 12.02
N ASP A 377 1.05 17.53 12.64
CA ASP A 377 2.06 17.17 13.68
C ASP A 377 3.25 16.30 13.22
N GLY A 378 3.15 15.58 12.10
CA GLY A 378 4.24 14.73 11.57
C GLY A 378 5.51 15.50 11.15
N LEU A 379 5.40 16.82 10.96
CA LEU A 379 6.50 17.70 10.54
C LEU A 379 7.45 18.10 11.68
N TRP A 380 6.99 18.12 12.94
CA TRP A 380 7.79 18.62 14.07
C TRP A 380 8.91 17.67 14.50
N TRP A 381 8.86 16.41 14.07
CA TRP A 381 9.82 15.36 14.45
C TRP A 381 10.83 15.02 13.34
N GLN A 382 10.67 15.58 12.14
CA GLN A 382 11.45 15.28 10.93
C GLN A 382 12.99 15.45 11.10
N PRO A 383 13.53 16.47 11.80
CA PRO A 383 14.97 16.60 12.02
C PRO A 383 15.53 15.54 12.99
N ARG A 384 14.75 15.16 14.01
CA ARG A 384 15.12 14.12 15.00
C ARG A 384 15.06 12.73 14.37
N LEU A 385 14.08 12.52 13.48
CA LEU A 385 13.97 11.36 12.60
C LEU A 385 15.20 11.19 11.72
N MET A 386 15.59 12.22 10.94
CA MET A 386 16.79 12.18 10.08
C MET A 386 18.08 11.91 10.86
N LEU A 387 18.24 12.54 12.04
CA LEU A 387 19.39 12.30 12.92
C LEU A 387 19.43 10.85 13.42
N THR A 388 18.27 10.29 13.77
CA THR A 388 18.17 8.89 14.22
C THR A 388 18.44 7.92 13.07
N CYS A 389 17.95 8.19 11.85
CA CYS A 389 18.33 7.43 10.65
C CYS A 389 19.84 7.41 10.48
N LEU A 390 20.48 8.59 10.51
CA LEU A 390 21.92 8.75 10.33
C LEU A 390 22.72 7.98 11.39
N VAL A 391 22.30 8.05 12.65
CA VAL A 391 22.93 7.30 13.75
C VAL A 391 22.76 5.80 13.56
N VAL A 392 21.57 5.33 13.17
CA VAL A 392 21.36 3.89 12.96
C VAL A 392 22.08 3.38 11.72
N PHE A 393 22.13 4.15 10.63
CA PHE A 393 22.94 3.84 9.45
C PHE A 393 24.43 3.81 9.78
N ALA A 394 24.93 4.75 10.59
CA ALA A 394 26.32 4.79 11.03
C ALA A 394 26.67 3.60 11.95
N LEU A 395 25.80 3.27 12.90
CA LEU A 395 25.97 2.10 13.77
C LEU A 395 25.91 0.79 12.97
N THR A 396 25.00 0.69 11.99
CA THR A 396 24.90 -0.48 11.11
C THR A 396 26.14 -0.62 10.24
N ALA A 397 26.65 0.47 9.67
CA ALA A 397 27.93 0.47 8.94
C ALA A 397 29.10 0.03 9.83
N LEU A 398 29.14 0.51 11.08
CA LEU A 398 30.15 0.13 12.07
C LEU A 398 30.08 -1.37 12.42
N PHE A 399 28.89 -1.92 12.69
CA PHE A 399 28.70 -3.35 12.95
C PHE A 399 29.06 -4.23 11.75
N VAL A 400 28.77 -3.78 10.52
CA VAL A 400 29.19 -4.47 9.29
C VAL A 400 30.71 -4.44 9.13
N MET A 401 31.39 -3.34 9.47
CA MET A 401 32.85 -3.28 9.46
C MET A 401 33.47 -4.21 10.52
N LEU A 402 32.93 -4.21 11.74
CA LEU A 402 33.42 -5.06 12.84
C LEU A 402 33.22 -6.55 12.56
N SER A 403 32.05 -6.96 12.04
CA SER A 403 31.78 -8.36 11.69
C SER A 403 32.59 -8.90 10.50
N ARG A 404 33.13 -8.02 9.65
CA ARG A 404 34.07 -8.40 8.57
C ARG A 404 35.49 -8.63 9.09
N ASN A 405 35.91 -7.92 10.13
CA ASN A 405 37.21 -8.14 10.77
C ASN A 405 37.27 -9.49 11.51
N ASP A 406 36.18 -9.93 12.14
CA ASP A 406 36.14 -11.24 12.81
C ASP A 406 36.31 -12.43 11.85
N ARG A 407 35.95 -12.29 10.57
CA ARG A 407 36.16 -13.32 9.54
C ARG A 407 37.56 -13.33 8.94
N ALA A 408 38.30 -12.22 9.08
CA ALA A 408 39.69 -12.11 8.65
C ALA A 408 40.67 -12.68 9.70
N CYS A 409 40.25 -12.78 10.97
CA CYS A 409 41.06 -13.32 12.07
C CYS A 409 40.85 -14.82 12.37
N ARG A 410 40.03 -15.55 11.61
CA ARG A 410 39.95 -17.01 11.76
C ARG A 410 41.12 -17.70 11.04
N PRO A 411 41.94 -18.51 11.72
CA PRO A 411 43.05 -19.23 11.09
C PRO A 411 42.53 -20.15 9.99
N MET A 412 43.32 -20.30 8.91
CA MET A 412 42.94 -21.08 7.72
C MET A 412 42.61 -22.57 7.97
N SER A 413 42.89 -23.10 9.17
CA SER A 413 42.64 -24.51 9.51
C SER A 413 41.17 -24.86 9.77
N GLU A 414 40.24 -23.89 9.78
CA GLU A 414 38.80 -24.16 9.97
C GLU A 414 37.96 -23.94 8.69
N ARG A 415 38.60 -23.78 7.52
CA ARG A 415 37.89 -23.54 6.24
C ARG A 415 37.75 -24.77 5.35
N GLU A 416 38.33 -25.90 5.74
CA GLU A 416 38.20 -27.18 5.05
C GLU A 416 37.66 -28.20 6.05
N ASP A 417 36.33 -28.19 6.22
CA ASP A 417 35.49 -29.33 6.63
C ASP A 417 34.03 -29.05 6.25
#